data_AF-A0A4V1CKN1-F1
#
_entry.id   AF-A0A4V1CKN1-F1
#
_cell.length_a   1.000
_cell.length_b   1.000
_cell.length_c   1.000
_cell.angle_alpha   90.00
_cell.angle_beta   90.00
_cell.angle_gamma   90.00
#
_symmetry.space_group_name_H-M   'P 1'
#
loop_
_entity.id
_entity.type
_entity.pdbx_description
1 polymer ?
#
loop_
_entity_poly.entity_id
_entity_poly.type
_entity_poly.pdbx_seq_one_letter_code
_entity_poly.pdbx_strand_id
1 'polypeptide(L)'
;MLEDDAALALHALGWILSDEPRAERLLALTGLAPDELRTSLGEQATLAAILAFLTAHENDLVACADAMQVPPASIAAAAQRLEGTPA
;
A
#
# COMPACT_ATOMS: atom_id res chain seq x y z
N MET A 1 -3.60 -12.02 -11.75
CA MET A 1 -4.53 -11.05 -11.11
C MET A 1 -3.91 -10.54 -9.81
N LEU A 2 -3.47 -11.42 -8.89
CA LEU A 2 -2.68 -11.04 -7.70
C LEU A 2 -1.31 -10.40 -7.99
N GLU A 3 -0.63 -10.84 -9.06
CA GLU A 3 0.67 -10.26 -9.48
C GLU A 3 0.55 -8.76 -9.79
N ASP A 4 -0.59 -8.34 -10.36
CA ASP A 4 -0.89 -6.94 -10.70
C ASP A 4 -1.16 -6.12 -9.43
N ASP A 5 -1.84 -6.73 -8.45
CA ASP A 5 -2.10 -6.12 -7.14
C ASP A 5 -0.83 -5.96 -6.31
N ALA A 6 0.05 -6.96 -6.35
CA ALA A 6 1.37 -6.90 -5.72
C ALA A 6 2.23 -5.80 -6.36
N ALA A 7 2.25 -5.70 -7.69
CA ALA A 7 2.93 -4.63 -8.39
C ALA A 7 2.37 -3.25 -8.00
N LEU A 8 1.04 -3.11 -7.94
CA LEU A 8 0.39 -1.88 -7.50
C LEU A 8 0.77 -1.51 -6.07
N ALA A 9 0.78 -2.47 -5.14
CA ALA A 9 1.20 -2.26 -3.76
C ALA A 9 2.68 -1.82 -3.65
N LEU A 10 3.58 -2.40 -4.44
CA LEU A 10 4.99 -2.02 -4.46
C LEU A 10 5.20 -0.63 -5.07
N HIS A 11 4.45 -0.26 -6.12
CA HIS A 11 4.45 1.09 -6.67
C HIS A 11 3.97 2.12 -5.64
N ALA A 12 2.86 1.82 -4.96
CA ALA A 12 2.29 2.63 -3.91
C ALA A 12 3.27 2.80 -2.72
N LEU A 13 3.96 1.72 -2.34
CA LEU A 13 5.04 1.77 -1.35
C LEU A 13 6.15 2.72 -1.78
N GLY A 14 6.59 2.68 -3.05
CA GLY A 14 7.59 3.61 -3.56
C GLY A 14 7.16 5.07 -3.41
N TRP A 15 5.88 5.38 -3.65
CA TRP A 15 5.33 6.72 -3.46
C TRP A 15 5.29 7.14 -1.98
N ILE A 16 4.93 6.23 -1.08
CA ILE A 16 4.95 6.46 0.38
C ILE A 16 6.37 6.72 0.86
N LEU A 17 7.33 5.89 0.44
CA LEU A 17 8.74 5.99 0.85
C LEU A 17 9.47 7.18 0.23
N SER A 18 8.91 7.80 -0.81
CA SER A 18 9.45 9.04 -1.38
C SER A 18 9.30 10.25 -0.44
N ASP A 19 8.59 10.09 0.67
CA ASP A 19 8.25 11.15 1.61
C ASP A 19 8.41 10.65 3.04
N GLU A 20 9.38 11.24 3.74
CA GLU A 20 9.77 10.81 5.07
C GLU A 20 8.60 10.73 6.07
N PRO A 21 7.70 11.73 6.20
CA PRO A 21 6.61 11.65 7.16
C PRO A 21 5.56 10.59 6.79
N ARG A 22 5.35 10.28 5.50
CA ARG A 22 4.49 9.16 5.08
C ARG A 22 5.14 7.81 5.42
N ALA A 23 6.44 7.67 5.18
CA ALA A 23 7.19 6.47 5.53
C ALA A 23 7.16 6.19 7.05
N GLU A 24 7.41 7.20 7.88
CA GLU A 24 7.35 7.08 9.34
C GLU A 24 5.96 6.65 9.82
N ARG A 25 4.89 7.20 9.24
CA ARG A 25 3.51 6.82 9.56
C ARG A 25 3.21 5.36 9.19
N LEU A 26 3.66 4.90 8.03
CA LEU A 26 3.49 3.51 7.61
C LEU A 26 4.21 2.56 8.58
N LEU A 27 5.44 2.87 8.96
CA LEU A 27 6.21 2.06 9.92
C LEU A 27 5.55 2.07 11.30
N ALA A 28 5.04 3.21 11.76
CA ALA A 28 4.32 3.32 13.02
C ALA A 28 3.01 2.52 13.03
N LEU A 29 2.30 2.45 11.90
CA LEU A 29 1.05 1.69 11.75
C LEU A 29 1.29 0.19 11.65
N THR A 30 2.31 -0.23 10.90
CA THR A 30 2.66 -1.64 10.74
C THR A 30 3.42 -2.20 11.95
N GLY A 31 4.04 -1.33 12.75
CA GLY A 31 4.93 -1.72 13.85
C GLY A 31 6.25 -2.35 13.38
N LEU A 32 6.54 -2.31 12.08
CA LEU A 32 7.71 -2.94 11.47
C LEU A 32 8.87 -1.95 11.39
N ALA A 33 10.09 -2.46 11.59
CA ALA A 33 11.29 -1.74 11.19
C ALA A 33 11.44 -1.74 9.66
N PRO A 34 12.18 -0.78 9.05
CA PRO A 34 12.36 -0.72 7.60
C PRO A 34 13.05 -1.96 7.02
N ASP A 35 13.86 -2.68 7.79
CA ASP A 35 14.48 -3.94 7.36
C ASP A 35 13.46 -5.11 7.36
N GLU A 36 12.63 -5.19 8.40
CA GLU A 36 11.55 -6.16 8.50
C GLU A 36 10.49 -5.94 7.42
N LEU A 37 10.15 -4.68 7.13
CA LEU A 37 9.24 -4.31 6.05
C LEU A 37 9.76 -4.86 4.71
N ARG A 38 11.06 -4.68 4.41
CA ARG A 38 11.68 -5.20 3.17
C ARG A 38 11.60 -6.71 3.07
N THR A 39 11.87 -7.41 4.16
CA THR A 39 11.77 -8.88 4.22
C THR A 39 10.32 -9.35 4.04
N SER A 40 9.36 -8.55 4.51
CA SER A 40 7.93 -8.88 4.46
C SER A 40 7.24 -8.49 3.15
N LEU A 41 7.94 -7.87 2.17
CA LEU A 41 7.36 -7.47 0.87
C LEU A 41 6.92 -8.65 0.00
N GLY A 42 7.36 -9.88 0.30
CA GLY A 42 6.86 -11.09 -0.34
C GLY A 42 5.51 -11.57 0.20
N GLU A 43 5.10 -11.07 1.37
CA GLU A 43 3.89 -11.52 2.05
C GLU A 43 2.68 -10.74 1.57
N GLN A 44 1.64 -11.46 1.15
CA GLN A 44 0.37 -10.88 0.71
C GLN A 44 -0.24 -9.95 1.77
N ALA A 45 -0.16 -10.32 3.06
CA ALA A 45 -0.66 -9.52 4.17
C ALA A 45 0.05 -8.15 4.29
N THR A 46 1.35 -8.10 3.99
CA THR A 46 2.12 -6.84 4.00
C THR A 46 1.68 -5.94 2.86
N LEU A 47 1.53 -6.48 1.66
CA LEU A 47 1.08 -5.75 0.48
C LEU A 47 -0.34 -5.19 0.70
N ALA A 48 -1.22 -5.99 1.30
CA ALA A 48 -2.52 -5.54 1.75
C ALA A 48 -2.42 -4.38 2.74
N ALA A 49 -1.61 -4.50 3.80
CA ALA A 49 -1.46 -3.45 4.82
C ALA A 49 -0.96 -2.12 4.24
N ILE A 50 -0.05 -2.17 3.25
CA ILE A 50 0.44 -0.98 2.54
C ILE A 50 -0.70 -0.26 1.81
N LEU A 51 -1.54 -1.00 1.09
CA LEU A 51 -2.67 -0.40 0.39
C LEU A 51 -3.76 0.06 1.38
N ALA A 52 -4.02 -0.72 2.44
CA ALA A 52 -4.95 -0.37 3.50
C ALA A 52 -4.57 0.96 4.17
N PHE A 53 -3.27 1.19 4.41
CA PHE A 53 -2.73 2.45 4.92
C PHE A 53 -3.15 3.66 4.06
N LEU A 54 -3.07 3.53 2.74
CA LEU A 54 -3.54 4.58 1.82
C LEU A 54 -5.05 4.75 1.89
N THR A 55 -5.80 3.64 1.86
CA THR A 55 -7.27 3.71 1.91
C THR A 55 -7.81 4.30 3.21
N ALA A 56 -7.06 4.24 4.30
CA ALA A 56 -7.39 4.89 5.57
C ALA A 56 -7.23 6.42 5.52
N HIS A 57 -6.53 6.96 4.53
CA HIS A 57 -6.25 8.39 4.38
C HIS A 57 -6.68 8.87 2.98
N GLU A 58 -7.89 9.41 2.86
CA GLU A 58 -8.46 9.81 1.56
C GLU A 58 -7.55 10.75 0.76
N ASN A 59 -6.90 11.72 1.41
CA ASN A 59 -5.96 12.63 0.74
C ASN A 59 -4.74 11.91 0.15
N ASP A 60 -4.16 10.98 0.89
CA ASP A 60 -2.99 10.23 0.43
C ASP A 60 -3.38 9.20 -0.63
N LEU A 61 -4.56 8.58 -0.51
CA LEU A 61 -5.13 7.70 -1.52
C LEU A 61 -5.27 8.44 -2.86
N VAL A 62 -5.90 9.61 -2.87
CA VAL A 62 -6.12 10.40 -4.09
C VAL A 62 -4.80 10.87 -4.67
N ALA A 63 -3.87 11.36 -3.85
CA ALA A 63 -2.57 11.83 -4.32
C ALA A 63 -1.68 10.69 -4.87
N CYS A 64 -1.73 9.52 -4.23
CA CYS A 64 -1.02 8.33 -4.72
C CYS A 64 -1.63 7.82 -6.03
N ALA A 65 -2.96 7.76 -6.10
CA ALA A 65 -3.71 7.38 -7.29
C ALA A 65 -3.39 8.31 -8.48
N ASP A 66 -3.37 9.61 -8.25
CA ASP A 66 -2.98 10.62 -9.24
C ASP A 66 -1.53 10.43 -9.70
N ALA A 67 -0.58 10.27 -8.77
CA ALA A 67 0.82 10.06 -9.11
C ALA A 67 1.05 8.79 -9.95
N MET A 68 0.26 7.73 -9.71
CA MET A 68 0.33 6.47 -10.45
C MET A 68 -0.58 6.43 -11.68
N GLN A 69 -1.39 7.48 -11.92
CA GLN A 69 -2.38 7.55 -12.99
C GLN A 69 -3.38 6.38 -12.97
N VAL A 70 -3.79 5.95 -11.78
CA VAL A 70 -4.78 4.89 -11.56
C VAL A 70 -6.00 5.45 -10.81
N PRO A 71 -7.18 4.83 -10.93
CA PRO A 71 -8.32 5.24 -10.10
C PRO A 71 -8.07 4.86 -8.63
N PRO A 72 -8.41 5.71 -7.65
CA PRO A 72 -8.29 5.38 -6.22
C PRO A 72 -9.14 4.15 -5.83
N ALA A 73 -10.25 3.93 -6.53
CA ALA A 73 -11.07 2.74 -6.36
C ALA A 73 -10.31 1.44 -6.72
N SER A 74 -9.37 1.47 -7.66
CA SER A 74 -8.54 0.31 -8.00
C SER A 74 -7.59 -0.07 -6.87
N ILE A 75 -7.02 0.94 -6.17
CA ILE A 75 -6.18 0.71 -4.99
C ILE A 75 -6.99 0.06 -3.87
N ALA A 76 -8.19 0.58 -3.59
CA ALA A 76 -9.09 0.00 -2.59
C ALA A 76 -9.55 -1.42 -2.95
N ALA A 77 -9.82 -1.69 -4.23
CA ALA A 77 -10.18 -3.03 -4.70
C ALA A 77 -8.99 -4.01 -4.63
N ALA A 78 -7.77 -3.54 -4.88
CA ALA A 78 -6.55 -4.34 -4.73
C ALA A 78 -6.27 -4.66 -3.25
N ALA A 79 -6.46 -3.69 -2.34
CA ALA A 79 -6.33 -3.92 -0.90
C ALA A 79 -7.25 -5.05 -0.43
N GLN A 80 -8.54 -4.98 -0.75
CA GLN A 80 -9.53 -6.00 -0.38
C GLN A 80 -9.19 -7.38 -0.94
N ARG A 81 -8.75 -7.45 -2.21
CA ARG A 81 -8.33 -8.71 -2.85
C ARG A 81 -7.10 -9.32 -2.17
N LEU A 82 -6.13 -8.49 -1.77
CA LEU A 82 -4.94 -8.95 -1.06
C LEU A 82 -5.25 -9.35 0.39
N GLU A 83 -6.19 -8.67 1.07
CA GLU A 83 -6.64 -9.07 2.41
C GLU A 83 -7.42 -10.39 2.43
N GLY A 84 -7.81 -10.91 1.25
CA GLY A 84 -8.67 -12.07 1.14
C GLY A 84 -10.11 -11.79 1.57
N THR A 85 -10.50 -10.52 1.68
CA THR A 85 -11.88 -10.11 1.95
C THR A 85 -12.60 -10.00 0.60
N PRO A 86 -13.54 -10.91 0.28
CA PRO A 86 -14.34 -10.74 -0.93
C PRO A 86 -15.19 -9.47 -0.80
N ALA A 87 -15.04 -8.57 -1.76
CA ALA A 87 -15.86 -7.36 -1.92
C ALA A 87 -17.35 -7.69 -2.13
#